data_AF-A0A661IVK8-F1
#
_entry.id   AF-A0A661IVK8-F1
#
_cell.length_a   1.000
_cell.length_b   1.000
_cell.length_c   1.000
_cell.angle_alpha   90.00
_cell.angle_beta   90.00
_cell.angle_gamma   90.00
#
_symmetry.space_group_name_H-M   'P 1'
#
loop_
_entity.id
_entity.type
_entity.pdbx_description
1 polymer ?
#
loop_
_entity_poly.entity_id
_entity_poly.type
_entity_poly.pdbx_seq_one_letter_code
_entity_poly.pdbx_strand_id
1 'polypeptide(L)'
;MEGDKVTASGDLTTVVFLLFLMIAIYMIIIFVFYYARRKYKGGLIETVINLIICTVGFLLVSDLSLFLSNTYGLGLAFTTHVVFKILAMVFLSIGGLKFFVK
;
A
#
# COMPACT_ATOMS: atom_id res chain seq x y z
N MET A 1 16.82 -28.19 -28.59
CA MET A 1 16.68 -26.79 -28.16
C MET A 1 15.39 -26.72 -27.33
N GLU A 2 15.48 -27.09 -26.05
CA GLU A 2 14.29 -27.28 -25.20
C GLU A 2 14.69 -26.96 -23.75
N GLY A 3 14.92 -25.68 -23.46
CA GLY A 3 15.51 -25.27 -22.18
C GLY A 3 15.21 -23.85 -21.73
N ASP A 4 14.22 -23.17 -22.33
CA ASP A 4 13.94 -21.75 -22.06
C ASP A 4 12.46 -21.46 -21.77
N LYS A 5 11.68 -22.46 -21.35
CA LYS A 5 10.26 -22.27 -21.01
C LYS A 5 9.87 -22.58 -19.57
N VAL A 6 10.81 -23.08 -18.76
CA VAL A 6 10.53 -23.55 -17.39
C VAL A 6 10.90 -22.50 -16.32
N THR A 7 11.71 -21.49 -16.66
CA THR A 7 12.14 -20.45 -15.71
C THR A 7 11.16 -19.28 -15.60
N ALA A 8 10.49 -18.90 -16.69
CA ALA A 8 9.60 -17.72 -16.69
C ALA A 8 8.34 -17.87 -15.82
N SER A 9 7.82 -19.09 -15.64
CA SER A 9 6.61 -19.36 -14.87
C SER A 9 6.84 -19.35 -13.35
N GLY A 10 8.04 -19.68 -12.88
CA GLY A 10 8.42 -19.61 -11.46
C GLY A 10 8.54 -18.18 -10.94
N ASP A 11 9.05 -17.26 -11.77
CA ASP A 11 9.18 -15.85 -11.40
C ASP A 11 7.82 -15.15 -11.32
N LEU A 12 6.92 -15.39 -12.29
CA LEU A 12 5.60 -14.78 -12.30
C LEU A 12 4.74 -15.23 -11.11
N THR A 13 4.74 -16.52 -10.80
CA THR A 13 3.98 -17.07 -9.66
C THR A 13 4.50 -16.52 -8.33
N THR A 14 5.82 -16.34 -8.20
CA THR A 14 6.45 -15.72 -7.03
C THR A 14 6.04 -14.25 -6.89
N VAL A 15 6.07 -13.48 -7.98
CA VAL A 15 5.64 -12.07 -7.97
C VAL A 15 4.17 -11.94 -7.58
N VAL A 16 3.29 -12.77 -8.15
CA VAL A 16 1.86 -12.77 -7.81
C VAL A 16 1.66 -13.12 -6.33
N PHE A 17 2.35 -14.13 -5.82
CA PHE A 17 2.29 -14.50 -4.41
C PHE A 17 2.72 -13.35 -3.48
N LEU A 18 3.84 -12.68 -3.81
CA LEU A 18 4.32 -11.52 -3.05
C LEU A 18 3.32 -10.36 -3.06
N LEU A 19 2.66 -10.09 -4.19
CA LEU A 19 1.63 -9.07 -4.28
C LEU A 19 0.42 -9.39 -3.39
N PHE A 20 -0.06 -10.64 -3.42
CA PHE A 20 -1.15 -11.09 -2.54
C PHE A 20 -0.77 -10.99 -1.05
N LEU A 21 0.46 -11.39 -0.71
CA LEU A 21 0.98 -11.27 0.64
C LEU A 21 1.03 -9.80 1.09
N MET A 22 1.46 -8.89 0.20
CA MET A 22 1.52 -7.46 0.50
C MET A 22 0.12 -6.88 0.76
N ILE A 23 -0.86 -7.20 -0.09
CA ILE A 23 -2.26 -6.79 0.10
C ILE A 23 -2.81 -7.34 1.42
N ALA A 24 -2.54 -8.60 1.74
CA ALA A 24 -2.97 -9.21 3.00
C ALA A 24 -2.38 -8.49 4.22
N ILE A 25 -1.09 -8.14 4.18
CA ILE A 25 -0.44 -7.37 5.24
C ILE A 25 -1.09 -6.00 5.40
N TYR A 26 -1.36 -5.28 4.30
CA TYR A 26 -2.05 -3.97 4.38
C TYR A 26 -3.45 -4.09 4.98
N MET A 27 -4.20 -5.14 4.65
CA MET A 27 -5.51 -5.41 5.25
C MET A 27 -5.40 -5.67 6.76
N ILE A 28 -4.40 -6.44 7.20
CA ILE A 28 -4.15 -6.68 8.63
C ILE A 28 -3.81 -5.37 9.33
N ILE A 29 -2.95 -4.53 8.75
CA ILE A 29 -2.58 -3.22 9.31
C ILE A 29 -3.83 -2.35 9.48
N ILE A 30 -4.63 -2.19 8.42
CA ILE A 30 -5.87 -1.41 8.48
C ILE A 30 -6.80 -1.95 9.57
N PHE A 31 -6.98 -3.27 9.66
CA PHE A 31 -7.86 -3.90 10.64
C PHE A 31 -7.39 -3.64 12.08
N VAL A 32 -6.10 -3.84 12.36
CA VAL A 32 -5.51 -3.62 13.69
C VAL A 32 -5.60 -2.15 14.10
N PHE A 33 -5.24 -1.22 13.21
CA PHE A 33 -5.32 0.20 13.49
C PHE A 33 -6.77 0.69 13.60
N TYR A 34 -7.69 0.12 12.82
CA TYR A 34 -9.12 0.42 12.95
C TYR A 34 -9.68 -0.03 14.30
N TYR A 35 -9.28 -1.21 14.77
CA TYR A 35 -9.64 -1.67 16.11
C TYR A 35 -9.03 -0.78 17.21
N ALA A 36 -7.76 -0.39 17.05
CA ALA A 36 -7.12 0.56 17.94
C ALA A 36 -7.86 1.90 17.97
N ARG A 37 -8.33 2.41 16.82
CA ARG A 37 -9.11 3.66 16.74
C ARG A 37 -10.37 3.62 17.61
N ARG A 38 -11.07 2.48 17.65
CA ARG A 38 -12.25 2.32 18.51
C ARG A 38 -11.92 2.41 20.00
N LYS A 39 -10.72 1.97 20.38
CA LYS A 39 -10.26 1.94 21.78
C LYS A 39 -9.66 3.28 22.22
N TYR A 40 -8.94 3.97 21.34
CA TYR A 40 -8.31 5.26 21.59
C TYR A 40 -9.13 6.37 20.93
N LYS A 41 -10.26 6.74 21.55
CA LYS A 41 -11.07 7.88 21.11
C LYS A 41 -10.57 9.17 21.74
N GLY A 42 -10.28 10.16 20.89
CA GLY A 42 -9.89 11.50 21.31
C GLY A 42 -8.37 11.72 21.43
N GLY A 43 -7.99 12.98 21.22
CA GLY A 43 -6.62 13.45 21.34
C GLY A 43 -5.74 13.17 20.12
N LEU A 44 -4.43 13.34 20.34
CA LEU A 44 -3.39 13.23 19.32
C LEU A 44 -3.32 11.81 18.74
N ILE A 45 -3.57 10.79 19.57
CA ILE A 45 -3.50 9.36 19.21
C ILE A 45 -4.53 8.99 18.14
N GLU A 46 -5.77 9.47 18.22
CA GLU A 46 -6.77 9.22 17.18
C GLU A 46 -6.33 9.80 15.83
N THR A 47 -5.72 10.98 15.85
CA THR A 47 -5.22 11.64 14.64
C THR A 47 -4.05 10.85 14.02
N VAL A 48 -3.13 10.30 14.83
CA VAL A 48 -2.07 9.39 14.38
C VAL A 48 -2.67 8.16 13.71
N ILE A 49 -3.63 7.52 14.37
CA ILE A 49 -4.25 6.30 13.85
C ILE A 49 -4.96 6.59 12.53
N ASN A 50 -5.69 7.70 12.43
CA ASN A 50 -6.37 8.09 11.20
C ASN A 50 -5.39 8.37 10.05
N LEU A 51 -4.24 8.98 10.36
CA LEU A 51 -3.17 9.20 9.40
C LEU A 51 -2.55 7.90 8.90
N ILE A 52 -2.27 6.95 9.80
CA ILE A 52 -1.72 5.65 9.43
C ILE A 52 -2.70 4.89 8.54
N ILE A 53 -3.98 4.81 8.94
CA ILE A 53 -5.03 4.17 8.13
C ILE A 53 -5.13 4.83 6.75
N CYS A 54 -5.06 6.15 6.68
CA CYS A 54 -5.12 6.88 5.42
C CYS A 54 -3.89 6.57 4.53
N THR A 55 -2.68 6.61 5.10
CA THR A 55 -1.44 6.33 4.37
C THR A 55 -1.40 4.89 3.87
N VAL A 56 -1.77 3.93 4.70
CA VAL A 56 -1.82 2.50 4.35
C VAL A 56 -2.91 2.24 3.31
N GLY A 57 -4.05 2.95 3.39
CA GLY A 57 -5.07 2.92 2.35
C GLY A 57 -4.54 3.42 0.99
N PHE A 58 -3.77 4.51 0.97
CA PHE A 58 -3.14 5.00 -0.25
C PHE A 58 -2.07 4.04 -0.79
N LEU A 59 -1.28 3.40 0.08
CA LEU A 59 -0.34 2.35 -0.31
C LEU A 59 -1.07 1.15 -0.92
N LEU A 60 -2.19 0.73 -0.32
CA LEU A 60 -3.02 -0.34 -0.88
C LEU A 60 -3.54 0.02 -2.28
N VAL A 61 -4.03 1.25 -2.49
CA VAL A 61 -4.48 1.71 -3.82
C VAL A 61 -3.31 1.79 -4.81
N SER A 62 -2.13 2.21 -4.36
CA SER A 62 -0.91 2.20 -5.17
C SER A 62 -0.60 0.78 -5.67
N ASP A 63 -0.54 -0.19 -4.77
CA ASP A 63 -0.24 -1.59 -5.11
C ASP A 63 -1.37 -2.24 -5.94
N LEU A 64 -2.63 -1.85 -5.71
CA LEU A 64 -3.76 -2.26 -6.54
C LEU A 64 -3.68 -1.68 -7.97
N SER A 65 -3.11 -0.49 -8.14
CA SER A 65 -2.84 0.08 -9.47
C SER A 65 -1.86 -0.79 -10.26
N LEU A 66 -0.93 -1.46 -9.58
CA LEU A 66 0.01 -2.39 -10.22
C LEU A 66 -0.73 -3.64 -10.72
N PHE A 67 -1.84 -4.03 -10.08
CA PHE A 67 -2.75 -5.06 -10.57
C PHE A 67 -3.50 -4.64 -11.84
N LEU A 68 -3.92 -3.37 -11.91
CA LEU A 68 -4.58 -2.79 -13.09
C LEU A 68 -3.64 -2.66 -14.31
N SER A 69 -2.32 -2.74 -14.10
CA SER A 69 -1.29 -2.81 -15.14
C SER A 69 -1.56 -3.90 -16.18
N ASN A 70 -2.10 -5.03 -15.71
CA ASN A 70 -2.41 -6.16 -16.57
C ASN A 70 -3.51 -5.83 -17.61
N THR A 71 -4.33 -4.80 -17.38
CA THR A 71 -5.46 -4.44 -18.25
C THR A 71 -5.23 -3.12 -19.01
N TYR A 72 -4.55 -2.13 -18.43
CA TYR A 72 -4.42 -0.78 -18.99
C TYR A 72 -3.01 -0.45 -19.53
N GLY A 73 -2.08 -1.40 -19.49
CA GLY A 73 -0.72 -1.25 -20.00
C GLY A 73 0.28 -0.82 -18.93
N LEU A 74 1.50 -1.34 -19.06
CA LEU A 74 2.55 -1.27 -18.03
C LEU A 74 2.97 0.16 -17.67
N GLY A 75 3.01 1.06 -18.66
CA GLY A 75 3.47 2.43 -18.46
C GLY A 75 2.53 3.28 -17.61
N LEU A 76 1.22 3.22 -17.86
CA LEU A 76 0.23 4.00 -17.11
C LEU A 76 0.11 3.49 -15.67
N ALA A 77 0.02 2.17 -15.50
CA ALA A 77 -0.14 1.57 -14.18
C ALA A 77 1.09 1.74 -13.28
N PHE A 78 2.30 1.69 -13.85
CA PHE A 78 3.51 1.98 -13.10
C PHE A 78 3.56 3.46 -12.69
N THR A 79 3.18 4.37 -13.59
CA THR A 79 3.12 5.81 -13.29
C THR A 79 2.14 6.09 -12.16
N THR A 80 0.92 5.54 -12.21
CA THR A 80 -0.08 5.73 -11.17
C THR A 80 0.32 5.09 -9.84
N HIS A 81 0.90 3.89 -9.85
CA HIS A 81 1.48 3.27 -8.65
C HIS A 81 2.52 4.21 -8.01
N VAL A 82 3.49 4.71 -8.77
CA VAL A 82 4.53 5.60 -8.22
C VAL A 82 3.92 6.91 -7.69
N VAL A 83 2.97 7.51 -8.42
CA VAL A 83 2.31 8.75 -7.98
C VAL A 83 1.53 8.55 -6.67
N PHE A 84 0.73 7.49 -6.56
CA PHE A 84 -0.01 7.20 -5.33
C PHE A 84 0.93 6.92 -4.15
N LYS A 85 2.04 6.22 -4.38
CA LYS A 85 3.06 5.98 -3.36
C LYS A 85 3.73 7.27 -2.89
N ILE A 86 4.06 8.19 -3.80
CA ILE A 86 4.62 9.51 -3.43
C ILE A 86 3.60 10.30 -2.60
N LEU A 87 2.33 10.34 -3.04
CA LEU A 87 1.27 11.00 -2.29
C LEU A 87 1.12 10.42 -0.87
N ALA A 88 1.16 9.09 -0.73
CA ALA A 88 1.13 8.42 0.57
C ALA A 88 2.28 8.90 1.48
N MET A 89 3.51 8.95 0.95
CA MET A 89 4.68 9.40 1.72
C MET A 89 4.62 10.89 2.09
N VAL A 90 4.06 11.73 1.21
CA VAL A 90 3.85 13.16 1.48
C VAL A 90 2.81 13.36 2.57
N PHE A 91 1.66 12.68 2.50
CA PHE A 91 0.64 12.75 3.55
C PHE A 91 1.17 12.28 4.91
N LEU A 92 1.94 11.19 4.90
CA LEU A 92 2.61 10.68 6.10
C LEU A 92 3.56 11.73 6.70
N SER A 93 4.36 12.39 5.87
CA SER A 93 5.32 13.40 6.31
C SER A 93 4.62 14.65 6.86
N ILE A 94 3.61 15.17 6.16
CA ILE A 94 2.87 16.37 6.56
C ILE A 94 2.07 16.13 7.83
N GLY A 95 1.29 15.05 7.88
CA GLY A 95 0.50 14.80 9.08
C GLY A 95 1.34 14.23 10.23
N GLY A 96 2.52 13.66 9.95
CA GLY A 96 3.58 13.42 10.92
C GLY A 96 4.08 14.71 11.59
N LEU A 97 4.35 15.76 10.80
CA LEU A 97 4.74 17.08 11.30
C LEU A 97 3.66 17.75 12.14
N LYS A 98 2.38 17.51 11.81
CA LYS A 98 1.23 18.01 12.59
C LYS A 98 1.16 17.44 14.01
N PHE A 99 1.93 16.39 14.34
CA PHE A 99 2.10 15.91 15.71
C PHE A 99 3.09 16.73 16.53
N PHE A 100 4.00 17.45 15.88
CA PHE A 100 5.03 18.25 16.55
C PHE A 100 4.61 19.70 16.78
N VAL A 101 3.67 20.21 15.99
CA VAL A 101 3.13 21.57 16.17
C VAL A 101 2.03 21.52 17.23
N LYS A 102 2.41 21.92 18.45
CA LYS A 102 1.53 22.10 19.60
C LYS A 102 0.81 23.45 19.52
#